data_AF-A0A7J9N2Z2-F1
#
_entry.id   AF-A0A7J9N2Z2-F1
#
_cell.length_a   1.000
_cell.length_b   1.000
_cell.length_c   1.000
_cell.angle_alpha   90.00
_cell.angle_beta   90.00
_cell.angle_gamma   90.00
#
_symmetry.space_group_name_H-M   'P 1'
#
loop_
_entity.id
_entity.type
_entity.pdbx_description
1 polymer ?
#
loop_
_entity_poly.entity_id
_entity_poly.type
_entity_poly.pdbx_seq_one_letter_code
_entity_poly.pdbx_strand_id
1 'polypeptide(L)'
;MYLLENTGDFVRTNGLQEGDFIVIYSDVKCGKYLIRGVKVRQSGTKSETKRPGKSQKNHHTNSPSAAVSGSLPTPITQTVKS
;
A
#
# COMPACT_ATOMS: atom_id res chain seq x y z
N MET A 1 28.11 17.06 15.58
CA MET A 1 27.08 16.31 14.82
C MET A 1 26.78 17.10 13.57
N TYR A 2 26.79 16.47 12.41
CA TYR A 2 26.51 17.13 11.14
C TYR A 2 25.10 16.80 10.68
N LEU A 3 24.42 17.74 10.03
CA LEU A 3 23.05 17.58 9.55
C LEU A 3 23.04 17.59 8.02
N LEU A 4 22.33 16.62 7.41
CA LEU A 4 22.00 16.65 5.99
C LEU A 4 20.59 17.22 5.85
N GLU A 5 20.50 18.48 5.44
CA GLU A 5 19.25 19.22 5.34
C GLU A 5 18.46 18.84 4.07
N ASN A 6 17.19 19.24 4.01
CA ASN A 6 16.31 19.07 2.83
C ASN A 6 16.14 17.62 2.34
N THR A 7 16.38 16.63 3.20
CA THR A 7 16.30 15.19 2.85
C THR A 7 14.88 14.62 2.89
N GLY A 8 13.89 15.41 3.35
CA GLY A 8 12.52 14.95 3.55
C GLY A 8 11.88 14.34 2.30
N ASP A 9 12.09 14.94 1.13
CA ASP A 9 11.55 14.42 -0.14
C ASP A 9 12.18 13.09 -0.53
N PHE A 10 13.48 12.93 -0.29
CA PHE A 10 14.18 11.68 -0.56
C PHE A 10 13.63 10.55 0.33
N VAL A 11 13.44 10.82 1.62
CA VAL A 11 12.88 9.85 2.58
C VAL A 11 11.47 9.44 2.18
N ARG A 12 10.59 10.41 1.87
CA ARG A 12 9.20 10.16 1.50
C ARG A 12 9.05 9.40 0.19
N THR A 13 9.74 9.86 -0.86
CA THR A 13 9.64 9.26 -2.21
C THR A 13 10.19 7.84 -2.25
N ASN A 14 11.19 7.52 -1.42
CA ASN A 14 11.75 6.18 -1.32
C ASN A 14 11.10 5.32 -0.23
N GLY A 15 10.13 5.86 0.52
CA GLY A 15 9.41 5.13 1.57
C GLY A 15 10.30 4.61 2.69
N LEU A 16 11.36 5.35 3.03
CA LEU A 16 12.30 4.99 4.09
C LEU A 16 11.70 5.31 5.47
N GLN A 17 11.95 4.45 6.44
CA GLN A 17 11.49 4.58 7.82
C GLN A 17 12.66 4.42 8.81
N GLU A 18 12.39 4.62 10.09
CA GLU A 18 13.35 4.32 11.14
C GLU A 18 13.78 2.84 11.06
N GLY A 19 15.09 2.60 11.11
CA GLY A 19 15.68 1.27 10.93
C GLY A 19 16.09 0.93 9.49
N ASP A 20 15.66 1.73 8.52
CA ASP A 20 16.23 1.71 7.17
C ASP A 20 17.54 2.49 7.11
N PHE A 21 18.35 2.24 6.08
CA PHE A 21 19.65 2.87 5.93
C PHE A 21 19.74 3.69 4.66
N ILE A 22 20.45 4.81 4.72
CA ILE A 22 20.95 5.50 3.52
C ILE A 22 22.43 5.15 3.32
N VAL A 23 22.85 5.03 2.07
CA VAL A 23 24.27 4.80 1.73
C VAL A 23 24.71 5.90 0.79
N ILE A 24 25.83 6.56 1.14
CA ILE A 24 26.45 7.60 0.34
C ILE A 24 27.77 7.05 -0.21
N TYR A 25 27.95 7.15 -1.52
CA TYR A 25 29.18 6.79 -2.20
C TYR A 25 29.92 8.04 -2.63
N SER A 26 31.24 8.02 -2.49
CA SER A 26 32.13 8.93 -3.19
C SER A 26 32.56 8.29 -4.51
N ASP A 27 32.27 8.94 -5.64
CA ASP A 27 32.91 8.62 -6.91
C ASP A 27 34.23 9.38 -7.01
N VAL A 28 35.33 8.66 -6.78
CA VAL A 28 36.69 9.22 -6.79
C VAL A 28 37.13 9.71 -8.17
N LYS A 29 36.48 9.26 -9.25
CA LYS A 29 36.87 9.65 -10.62
C LYS A 29 36.34 11.02 -11.00
N CYS A 30 35.12 11.34 -10.55
CA CYS A 30 34.48 12.61 -10.90
C CYS A 30 34.23 13.53 -9.69
N GLY A 31 34.63 13.12 -8.48
CA GLY A 31 34.46 13.90 -7.24
C GLY A 31 32.99 14.08 -6.82
N LYS A 32 32.07 13.34 -7.42
CA LYS A 32 30.64 13.43 -7.13
C LYS A 32 30.24 12.41 -6.08
N TYR A 33 29.11 12.67 -5.43
CA TYR A 33 28.51 11.76 -4.48
C TYR A 33 27.21 11.19 -5.04
N LEU A 34 26.95 9.92 -4.73
CA LEU A 34 25.70 9.25 -5.05
C LEU A 34 25.06 8.78 -3.75
N ILE A 35 23.73 8.82 -3.69
CA ILE A 35 22.97 8.38 -2.52
C ILE A 35 21.95 7.31 -2.93
N ARG A 36 21.77 6.29 -2.08
CA ARG A 36 20.70 5.31 -2.20
C ARG A 36 19.99 5.09 -0.86
N GLY A 37 18.69 4.82 -0.92
CA GLY A 37 17.91 4.29 0.20
C GLY A 37 17.93 2.77 0.21
N VAL A 38 18.11 2.17 1.38
CA VAL A 38 18.12 0.72 1.61
C VAL A 38 17.05 0.39 2.62
N LYS A 39 15.99 -0.26 2.16
CA LYS A 39 14.90 -0.71 3.02
C LYS A 39 15.24 -2.05 3.66
N VAL A 40 15.19 -2.13 4.98
CA VAL A 40 15.41 -3.36 5.73
C VAL A 40 14.06 -3.90 6.15
N ARG A 41 13.74 -5.10 5.69
CA ARG A 41 12.59 -5.81 6.26
C ARG A 41 12.98 -6.24 7.65
N GLN A 42 12.33 -5.70 8.68
CA GLN A 42 12.37 -6.31 10.00
C GLN A 42 11.87 -7.75 9.86
N SER A 43 12.72 -8.71 10.20
CA SER A 43 12.34 -10.11 10.29
C SER A 43 11.40 -10.27 11.50
N GLY A 44 10.12 -10.01 11.27
CA GLY A 44 9.02 -10.42 12.13
C GLY A 44 8.97 -9.77 13.51
N THR A 45 8.31 -8.62 13.61
CA THR A 45 7.28 -8.48 14.65
C THR A 45 5.96 -8.83 13.98
N LYS A 46 5.42 -10.00 14.32
CA LYS A 46 4.01 -10.28 14.03
C LYS A 46 3.23 -9.15 14.70
N SER A 47 2.56 -8.33 13.90
CA SER A 47 1.49 -7.47 14.39
C SER A 47 0.34 -8.36 14.83
N GLU A 48 0.43 -8.87 16.06
CA GLU A 48 -0.72 -9.40 16.78
C GLU A 48 -1.54 -8.21 17.28
N THR A 49 -2.41 -7.69 16.42
CA THR A 49 -3.58 -6.93 16.88
C THR A 49 -4.81 -7.74 16.54
N LYS A 50 -5.37 -8.31 17.61
CA LYS A 50 -6.54 -9.19 17.70
C LYS A 50 -7.62 -8.89 16.67
N ARG A 51 -8.00 -9.93 15.92
CA ARG A 51 -9.36 -10.07 15.38
C ARG A 51 -10.34 -10.07 16.56
N PRO A 52 -11.40 -9.24 16.58
CA PRO A 52 -12.52 -9.53 17.46
C PRO A 52 -13.27 -10.75 16.90
N GLY A 53 -13.23 -11.84 17.66
CA GLY A 53 -13.98 -13.05 17.39
C GLY A 53 -15.49 -12.85 17.58
N LYS A 54 -16.24 -13.18 16.54
CA LYS A 54 -17.47 -13.99 16.51
C LYS A 54 -18.27 -14.16 17.84
N SER A 55 -19.40 -13.46 17.96
CA SER A 55 -20.61 -13.95 18.66
C SER A 55 -21.60 -14.40 17.58
N GLN A 56 -21.91 -15.70 17.45
CA GLN A 56 -23.05 -16.42 18.06
C GLN A 56 -24.41 -15.71 17.86
N LYS A 57 -25.54 -16.34 17.49
CA LYS A 57 -25.95 -17.65 16.96
C LYS A 57 -27.50 -17.54 16.86
N ASN A 58 -28.09 -17.92 15.71
CA ASN A 58 -29.48 -18.41 15.52
C ASN A 58 -30.67 -17.43 15.72
N HIS A 59 -31.88 -17.56 15.14
CA HIS A 59 -32.64 -18.66 14.50
C HIS A 59 -33.82 -18.07 13.64
N HIS A 60 -34.20 -18.77 12.54
CA HIS A 60 -35.57 -18.98 11.97
C HIS A 60 -36.37 -17.76 11.42
N THR A 61 -37.21 -17.78 10.37
CA THR A 61 -37.67 -18.77 9.37
C THR A 61 -38.55 -18.09 8.30
N ASN A 62 -38.55 -18.67 7.09
CA ASN A 62 -39.62 -18.82 6.06
C ASN A 62 -40.38 -17.58 5.54
N SER A 63 -40.16 -17.12 4.29
CA SER A 63 -40.71 -17.58 2.98
C SER A 63 -42.01 -16.81 2.58
N PRO A 64 -42.49 -16.85 1.32
CA PRO A 64 -41.97 -16.16 0.13
C PRO A 64 -43.09 -15.38 -0.64
N SER A 65 -42.76 -14.51 -1.59
CA SER A 65 -43.62 -14.09 -2.72
C SER A 65 -42.83 -13.13 -3.62
N ALA A 66 -42.96 -13.06 -4.94
CA ALA A 66 -43.42 -13.96 -5.99
C ALA A 66 -43.09 -13.22 -7.29
N ALA A 67 -42.49 -13.90 -8.28
CA ALA A 67 -42.48 -13.56 -9.72
C ALA A 67 -41.80 -12.21 -10.09
N VAL A 68 -41.23 -11.96 -11.27
CA VAL A 68 -41.24 -12.60 -12.59
C VAL A 68 -40.05 -12.01 -13.38
N SER A 69 -39.49 -12.86 -14.25
CA SER A 69 -38.60 -12.66 -15.39
C SER A 69 -38.22 -11.25 -15.90
N GLY A 70 -36.95 -11.09 -16.31
CA GLY A 70 -36.57 -10.05 -17.28
C GLY A 70 -35.06 -9.83 -17.50
N SER A 71 -34.46 -10.63 -18.38
CA SER A 71 -33.25 -10.46 -19.22
C SER A 71 -32.19 -9.35 -18.95
N LEU A 72 -30.91 -9.75 -18.94
CA LEU A 72 -29.69 -8.97 -19.27
C LEU A 72 -29.58 -8.70 -20.80
N PRO A 73 -28.56 -8.01 -21.38
CA PRO A 73 -27.63 -6.94 -20.92
C PRO A 73 -27.40 -5.81 -21.98
N THR A 74 -26.69 -4.70 -21.69
CA THR A 74 -25.81 -3.99 -22.69
C THR A 74 -24.73 -3.08 -22.05
N PRO A 75 -23.53 -2.98 -22.65
CA PRO A 75 -22.44 -2.07 -22.24
C PRO A 75 -22.49 -0.70 -22.94
N ILE A 76 -22.01 0.36 -22.26
CA ILE A 76 -21.97 1.75 -22.76
C ILE A 76 -20.64 2.01 -23.50
N THR A 77 -20.74 2.42 -24.77
CA THR A 77 -19.67 2.95 -25.64
C THR A 77 -19.50 4.46 -25.42
N GLN A 78 -18.27 4.96 -25.25
CA GLN A 78 -17.95 6.39 -25.37
C GLN A 78 -17.18 6.66 -26.68
N THR A 79 -17.68 7.62 -27.45
CA THR A 79 -17.15 8.10 -28.72
C THR A 79 -16.14 9.23 -28.51
N VAL A 80 -14.96 9.11 -29.11
CA VAL A 80 -13.97 10.19 -29.28
C VAL A 80 -14.23 10.87 -30.61
N LYS A 81 -14.37 12.20 -30.62
CA LYS A 81 -14.40 13.03 -31.84
C LYS A 81 -13.02 13.64 -32.09
N SER A 82 -12.53 13.47 -33.30
CA SER A 82 -11.41 14.21 -33.93
C SER A 82 -11.94 15.39 -34.72
#